data_AF-A0A6V7JEX1-F1
#
_entry.id   AF-A0A6V7JEX1-F1
#
_cell.length_a   1.000
_cell.length_b   1.000
_cell.length_c   1.000
_cell.angle_alpha   90.00
_cell.angle_beta   90.00
_cell.angle_gamma   90.00
#
_symmetry.space_group_name_H-M   'P 1'
#
loop_
_entity.id
_entity.type
_entity.pdbx_description
1 polymer ?
#
loop_
_entity_poly.entity_id
_entity_poly.type
_entity_poly.pdbx_seq_one_letter_code
_entity_poly.pdbx_strand_id
1 'polypeptide(L)'
;ASAIIDAEAVINKFPELEGSRLMRNSVEFVNNMPRPRFIKTHLPFHMLPRELRDGKTQAKIIYVSRNPKDTCVSFYHFAQHNAFKGSFEEFCLLFLTDR
;
A
#
# COMPACT_ATOMS: atom_id res chain seq x y z
N ALA A 1 -2.40 -2.21 6.28
CA ALA A 1 -0.93 -2.26 6.22
C ALA A 1 -0.43 -2.24 4.78
N SER A 2 0.00 -1.10 4.24
CA SER A 2 0.97 -1.11 3.14
C SER A 2 2.31 -0.74 3.74
N ALA A 3 2.92 -1.74 4.39
CA ALA A 3 4.35 -1.72 4.55
C ALA A 3 4.96 -1.68 3.15
N ILE A 4 6.05 -0.94 2.98
CA ILE A 4 7.03 -1.28 1.97
C ILE A 4 7.46 -2.69 2.35
N ILE A 5 6.85 -3.69 1.70
CA ILE A 5 7.26 -5.08 1.86
C ILE A 5 8.66 -5.13 1.27
N ASP A 6 9.63 -5.57 2.06
CA ASP A 6 10.90 -6.02 1.53
C ASP A 6 10.60 -7.25 0.66
N ALA A 7 10.32 -7.01 -0.62
CA ALA A 7 9.94 -8.09 -1.50
C ALA A 7 11.14 -8.98 -1.81
N GLU A 8 12.37 -8.62 -1.44
CA GLU A 8 13.53 -9.50 -1.53
C GLU A 8 13.35 -10.72 -0.61
N ALA A 9 12.93 -10.49 0.64
CA ALA A 9 12.62 -11.57 1.59
C ALA A 9 11.45 -12.47 1.13
N VAL A 10 10.48 -11.90 0.41
CA VAL A 10 9.31 -12.63 -0.11
C VAL A 10 9.66 -13.40 -1.38
N ILE A 11 10.43 -12.81 -2.30
CA ILE A 11 10.88 -13.43 -3.56
C ILE A 11 11.83 -14.59 -3.30
N ASN A 12 12.75 -14.48 -2.32
CA ASN A 12 13.64 -15.58 -1.95
C ASN A 12 12.89 -16.82 -1.43
N LYS A 13 11.68 -16.61 -0.90
CA LYS A 13 10.83 -17.68 -0.37
C LYS A 13 9.87 -18.26 -1.42
N PHE A 14 9.57 -17.50 -2.48
CA PHE A 14 8.62 -17.85 -3.54
C PHE A 14 9.14 -17.37 -4.91
N PRO A 15 10.08 -18.12 -5.54
CA PRO A 15 10.74 -17.74 -6.79
C PRO A 15 9.78 -17.54 -7.97
N GLU A 16 8.60 -18.16 -7.93
CA GLU A 16 7.52 -18.04 -8.91
C GLU A 16 6.88 -16.64 -8.97
N LEU A 17 7.13 -15.80 -7.96
CA LEU A 17 6.67 -14.40 -7.90
C LEU A 17 7.66 -13.43 -8.57
N GLU A 18 8.57 -13.91 -9.42
CA GLU A 18 9.57 -13.15 -10.19
C GLU A 18 9.00 -12.13 -11.22
N GLY A 19 7.78 -11.65 -11.01
CA GLY A 19 7.14 -10.62 -11.81
C GLY A 19 7.33 -9.23 -11.21
N SER A 20 8.24 -8.45 -11.82
CA SER A 20 8.43 -6.99 -11.70
C SER A 20 9.59 -6.51 -10.81
N ARG A 21 10.54 -5.78 -11.45
CA ARG A 21 11.61 -4.99 -10.81
C ARG A 21 11.09 -4.05 -9.69
N LEU A 22 9.81 -3.62 -9.76
CA LEU A 22 9.17 -2.81 -8.73
C LEU A 22 9.09 -3.52 -7.37
N MET A 23 8.95 -4.85 -7.37
CA MET A 23 8.86 -5.61 -6.12
C MET A 23 10.24 -5.67 -5.45
N ARG A 24 11.31 -5.94 -6.20
CA ARG A 24 12.67 -6.14 -5.65
C ARG A 24 13.26 -4.91 -4.94
N ASN A 25 13.23 -3.72 -5.56
CA ASN A 25 13.76 -2.50 -4.94
C ASN A 25 12.97 -1.26 -5.41
N SER A 26 11.88 -0.96 -4.70
CA SER A 26 10.99 0.14 -5.04
C SER A 26 11.67 1.52 -4.98
N VAL A 27 12.65 1.70 -4.10
CA VAL A 27 13.36 2.99 -3.93
C VAL A 27 14.25 3.28 -5.12
N GLU A 28 15.11 2.32 -5.50
CA GLU A 28 15.98 2.45 -6.66
C GLU A 28 15.17 2.62 -7.95
N PHE A 29 14.08 1.87 -8.10
CA PHE A 29 13.16 2.00 -9.22
C PHE A 29 12.60 3.43 -9.35
N VAL A 30 12.12 4.03 -8.24
CA VAL A 30 11.58 5.39 -8.23
C VAL A 30 12.68 6.45 -8.44
N ASN A 31 13.91 6.19 -8.00
CA ASN A 31 15.04 7.10 -8.22
C ASN A 31 15.46 7.18 -9.69
N ASN A 32 15.37 6.07 -10.42
CA ASN A 32 15.74 6.01 -11.85
C ASN A 32 14.59 6.40 -12.80
N MET A 33 13.39 6.70 -12.29
CA MET A 33 12.23 7.07 -13.10
C MET A 33 12.31 8.52 -13.62
N PRO A 34 12.03 8.79 -14.90
CA PRO A 34 11.97 10.15 -15.43
C PRO A 34 10.86 10.98 -14.75
N ARG A 35 11.02 12.31 -14.75
CA ARG A 35 9.99 13.22 -14.21
C ARG A 35 8.91 13.51 -15.26
N PRO A 36 7.63 13.69 -14.87
CA PRO A 36 7.11 13.62 -13.49
C PRO A 36 6.95 12.18 -12.99
N ARG A 37 7.16 11.97 -11.68
CA ARG A 37 7.03 10.65 -11.03
C ARG A 37 5.67 10.50 -10.37
N PHE A 38 5.05 9.34 -10.53
CA PHE A 38 3.79 8.98 -9.86
C PHE A 38 4.05 7.94 -8.79
N ILE A 39 3.80 8.29 -7.52
CA ILE A 39 4.03 7.43 -6.37
C ILE A 39 2.70 7.24 -5.65
N LYS A 40 2.30 5.98 -5.43
CA LYS A 40 1.13 5.61 -4.63
C LYS A 40 1.59 5.18 -3.24
N THR A 41 0.87 5.58 -2.21
CA THR A 41 1.09 5.11 -0.85
C THR A 41 -0.24 4.97 -0.10
N HIS A 42 -0.29 4.06 0.87
CA HIS A 42 -1.37 3.97 1.87
C HIS A 42 -0.91 4.45 3.25
N LEU A 43 0.28 5.08 3.35
CA LEU A 43 0.77 5.64 4.60
C LEU A 43 -0.12 6.82 5.05
N PRO A 44 -0.39 6.93 6.37
CA PRO A 44 -0.99 8.13 6.94
C PRO A 44 -0.18 9.38 6.64
N PHE A 45 -0.86 10.53 6.53
CA PHE A 45 -0.23 11.82 6.18
C PHE A 45 0.96 12.18 7.07
N HIS A 46 0.89 11.90 8.38
CA HIS A 46 1.95 12.22 9.32
C HIS A 46 3.22 11.36 9.15
N MET A 47 3.13 10.21 8.48
CA MET A 47 4.29 9.35 8.16
C MET A 47 4.96 9.73 6.83
N LEU A 48 4.42 10.70 6.09
CA LEU A 48 5.05 11.20 4.87
C LEU A 48 6.28 12.07 5.19
N PRO A 49 7.23 12.23 4.25
CA PRO A 49 8.39 13.10 4.43
C PRO A 49 8.00 14.51 4.87
N ARG A 50 8.74 15.06 5.83
CA ARG A 50 8.45 16.36 6.42
C ARG A 50 8.49 17.46 5.36
N GLU A 51 9.40 17.39 4.41
CA GLU A 51 9.53 18.33 3.30
C GLU A 51 8.28 18.36 2.42
N LEU A 52 7.65 17.20 2.19
CA LEU A 52 6.41 17.12 1.44
C LEU A 52 5.25 17.72 2.24
N ARG A 53 5.16 17.40 3.53
CA ARG A 53 4.13 17.91 4.44
C ARG A 53 4.22 19.42 4.67
N ASP A 54 5.43 19.95 4.78
CA ASP A 54 5.72 21.37 4.99
C ASP A 54 5.65 22.19 3.69
N GLY A 55 5.32 21.57 2.55
CA GLY A 55 5.24 22.26 1.26
C GLY A 55 6.60 22.70 0.69
N LYS A 56 7.71 22.12 1.16
CA LYS A 56 9.08 22.43 0.70
C LYS A 56 9.44 21.75 -0.63
N THR A 57 8.52 20.94 -1.19
CA THR A 57 8.68 20.27 -2.48
C THR A 57 7.63 20.75 -3.47
N GLN A 58 7.91 20.64 -4.77
CA GLN A 58 6.92 20.90 -5.84
C GLN A 58 5.97 19.71 -6.11
N ALA A 59 6.06 18.63 -5.33
CA ALA A 59 5.21 17.46 -5.51
C ALA A 59 3.78 17.76 -5.03
N LYS A 60 2.79 17.17 -5.71
CA LYS A 60 1.37 17.33 -5.39
C LYS A 60 0.83 16.03 -4.79
N ILE A 61 -0.03 16.14 -3.78
CA ILE A 61 -0.72 15.02 -3.14
C ILE A 61 -2.15 14.96 -3.67
N ILE A 62 -2.55 13.79 -4.18
CA ILE A 62 -3.94 13.48 -4.51
C ILE A 62 -4.41 12.43 -3.50
N TYR A 63 -5.33 12.82 -2.61
CA TYR A 63 -5.92 11.91 -1.64
C TYR A 63 -7.26 11.37 -2.17
N VAL A 64 -7.44 10.06 -2.09
CA VAL A 64 -8.66 9.38 -2.53
C VAL A 64 -9.34 8.77 -1.32
N SER A 65 -10.55 9.23 -1.02
CA SER A 65 -11.42 8.66 0.00
C SER A 65 -12.59 7.92 -0.61
N ARG A 66 -13.06 6.88 0.07
CA ARG A 66 -14.27 6.12 -0.29
C ARG A 66 -15.14 5.95 0.96
N ASN A 67 -16.43 5.75 0.78
CA ASN A 67 -17.32 5.37 1.89
C ASN A 67 -16.72 4.16 2.63
N PRO A 68 -16.58 4.21 3.97
CA PRO A 68 -15.95 3.13 4.73
C PRO A 68 -16.70 1.81 4.63
N LYS A 69 -18.03 1.83 4.44
CA LYS A 69 -18.84 0.60 4.25
C LYS A 69 -18.45 -0.12 2.96
N ASP A 70 -18.36 0.62 1.85
CA ASP A 70 -17.93 0.07 0.56
C ASP A 70 -16.45 -0.35 0.57
N THR A 71 -15.63 0.38 1.33
CA THR A 71 -14.21 0.05 1.52
C THR A 71 -14.05 -1.26 2.27
N CYS A 72 -14.85 -1.47 3.33
CA CYS A 72 -14.86 -2.72 4.11
C CYS A 72 -15.21 -3.92 3.23
N VAL A 73 -16.28 -3.83 2.42
CA VAL A 73 -16.67 -4.90 1.48
C VAL A 73 -15.56 -5.18 0.47
N SER A 74 -14.98 -4.14 -0.14
CA SER A 74 -13.88 -4.28 -1.08
C SER A 74 -12.64 -4.92 -0.45
N PHE A 75 -12.32 -4.55 0.79
CA PHE A 75 -11.15 -5.07 1.49
C PHE A 75 -11.38 -6.51 1.96
N TYR A 76 -12.59 -6.87 2.37
CA TYR A 76 -12.95 -8.26 2.67
C TYR A 76 -12.66 -9.17 1.47
N HIS A 77 -13.17 -8.82 0.28
CA HIS A 77 -12.90 -9.62 -0.91
C HIS A 77 -11.42 -9.65 -1.25
N PHE A 78 -10.71 -8.52 -1.16
CA PHE A 78 -9.25 -8.52 -1.33
C PHE A 78 -8.55 -9.46 -0.33
N ALA A 79 -8.93 -9.43 0.94
CA ALA A 79 -8.37 -10.29 1.97
C ALA A 79 -8.65 -11.77 1.69
N GLN A 80 -9.86 -12.12 1.23
CA GLN A 80 -10.20 -13.50 0.84
C GLN A 80 -9.30 -14.03 -0.28
N HIS A 81 -8.99 -13.19 -1.28
CA HIS A 81 -8.03 -13.55 -2.34
C HIS A 81 -6.59 -13.69 -1.80
N ASN A 82 -6.28 -13.00 -0.69
CA ASN A 82 -5.00 -13.08 0.01
C ASN A 82 -5.07 -14.03 1.22
N ALA A 83 -5.79 -15.15 1.07
CA ALA A 83 -5.86 -16.26 2.01
C ALA A 83 -6.58 -16.01 3.35
N PHE A 84 -7.30 -14.89 3.53
CA PHE A 84 -8.23 -14.76 4.65
C PHE A 84 -9.38 -15.78 4.52
N LYS A 85 -9.72 -16.46 5.62
CA LYS A 85 -10.74 -17.53 5.66
C LYS A 85 -11.92 -17.25 6.61
N GLY A 86 -11.91 -16.13 7.32
CA GLY A 86 -12.99 -15.76 8.23
C GLY A 86 -14.25 -15.28 7.49
N SER A 87 -15.35 -15.14 8.23
CA SER A 87 -16.61 -14.62 7.73
C SER A 87 -16.56 -13.10 7.49
N PHE A 88 -17.57 -12.57 6.81
CA PHE A 88 -17.67 -11.12 6.60
C PHE A 88 -17.90 -10.38 7.93
N GLU A 89 -18.64 -10.96 8.86
CA GLU A 89 -18.91 -10.41 10.19
C GLU A 89 -17.62 -10.32 11.00
N GLU A 90 -16.81 -11.38 11.01
CA GLU A 90 -15.50 -11.39 11.65
C GLU A 90 -14.57 -10.33 11.03
N PHE A 91 -14.57 -10.23 9.70
CA PHE A 91 -13.81 -9.22 9.00
C PHE A 91 -14.28 -7.80 9.34
N CYS A 92 -15.59 -7.57 9.39
CA CYS A 92 -16.17 -6.28 9.78
C CYS A 92 -15.76 -5.88 11.19
N LEU A 93 -15.77 -6.82 12.14
CA LEU A 93 -15.30 -6.59 13.50
C LEU A 93 -13.83 -6.18 13.49
N LEU A 94 -12.97 -6.94 12.80
CA LEU A 94 -11.55 -6.61 12.66
C LEU A 94 -11.36 -5.21 12.06
N PHE A 95 -12.08 -4.89 10.97
CA PHE A 95 -12.01 -3.61 10.27
C PHE A 95 -12.42 -2.42 11.17
N LEU A 96 -13.38 -2.61 12.06
CA LEU A 96 -13.83 -1.57 12.99
C LEU A 96 -12.92 -1.44 14.22
N THR A 97 -12.24 -2.52 14.60
CA THR A 97 -11.32 -2.54 15.76
C THR A 97 -9.90 -2.13 15.43
N ASP A 98 -9.55 -2.02 14.13
CA ASP A 98 -8.25 -1.52 13.67
C ASP A 98 -8.07 -0.07 14.15
N ARG A 99 -7.06 0.15 15.00
CA ARG A 99 -6.74 1.47 15.59
C ARG A 99 -5.57 2.12 14.88
#